data_AF-A0A6C0B2R8-F1
#
_entry.id   AF-A0A6C0B2R8-F1
#
_cell.length_a   1.000
_cell.length_b   1.000
_cell.length_c   1.000
_cell.angle_alpha   90.00
_cell.angle_beta   90.00
_cell.angle_gamma   90.00
#
_symmetry.space_group_name_H-M   'P 1'
#
loop_
_entity.id
_entity.type
_entity.pdbx_description
1 polymer ?
#
loop_
_entity_poly.entity_id
_entity_poly.type
_entity_poly.pdbx_seq_one_letter_code
_entity_poly.pdbx_strand_id
1 'polypeptide(L)' 'MCDTHYEIDDIIRIKRQLEDLLKENDNIHLQNAVSEINKYLKLECLHNKVRDYIDINPEASIPIEYCSICFTTF' A
#
# COMPACT_ATOMS: atom_id res chain seq x y z
N MET A 1 -15.19 -17.29 5.28
CA MET A 1 -14.39 -16.05 5.23
C MET A 1 -12.97 -16.48 4.91
N CYS A 2 -12.55 -16.69 3.65
CA CYS A 2 -11.23 -17.32 3.48
C CYS A 2 -10.38 -17.00 2.24
N ASP A 3 -10.91 -16.71 1.04
CA ASP A 3 -10.00 -16.73 -0.12
C ASP A 3 -9.44 -15.36 -0.52
N THR A 4 -10.26 -14.31 -0.56
CA THR A 4 -9.83 -12.99 -1.06
C THR A 4 -8.88 -12.21 -0.14
N HIS A 5 -8.88 -12.48 1.18
CA HIS A 5 -7.96 -11.80 2.10
C HIS A 5 -6.53 -12.34 1.98
N TYR A 6 -6.37 -13.65 1.78
CA TYR A 6 -5.05 -14.29 1.67
C TYR A 6 -4.31 -13.85 0.40
N GLU A 7 -5.05 -13.73 -0.71
CA GLU A 7 -4.50 -13.24 -1.98
C GLU A 7 -4.03 -11.78 -1.88
N ILE A 8 -4.78 -10.91 -1.18
CA ILE A 8 -4.38 -9.51 -0.97
C ILE A 8 -3.09 -9.41 -0.16
N ASP A 9 -2.95 -10.19 0.92
CA ASP A 9 -1.75 -10.20 1.75
C ASP A 9 -0.50 -10.62 0.96
N ASP A 10 -0.63 -11.64 0.11
CA ASP A 10 0.44 -12.09 -0.77
C ASP A 10 0.82 -11.03 -1.80
N ILE A 11 -0.18 -10.35 -2.39
CA ILE A 11 0.04 -9.25 -3.35
C ILE A 11 0.74 -8.07 -2.68
N ILE A 12 0.35 -7.70 -1.46
CA ILE A 12 1.01 -6.64 -0.68
C ILE A 12 2.46 -7.01 -0.41
N ARG A 13 2.73 -8.26 -0.03
CA ARG A 13 4.10 -8.75 0.20
C ARG A 13 4.95 -8.63 -1.06
N ILE A 14 4.44 -9.07 -2.21
CA ILE A 14 5.13 -8.96 -3.50
C ILE A 14 5.38 -7.48 -3.85
N LYS A 15 4.35 -6.63 -3.70
CA LYS A 15 4.49 -5.19 -3.95
C LYS A 15 5.63 -4.57 -3.14
N ARG A 16 5.69 -4.87 -1.83
CA ARG A 16 6.77 -4.36 -0.95
C ARG A 16 8.15 -4.80 -1.41
N GLN A 17 8.30 -6.07 -1.81
CA GLN A 17 9.56 -6.57 -2.35
C GLN A 17 9.97 -5.84 -3.64
N LEU A 18 9.01 -5.55 -4.53
CA LEU A 18 9.27 -4.78 -5.74
C LEU A 18 9.65 -3.32 -5.43
N GLU A 19 8.96 -2.69 -4.48
CA GLU A 19 9.26 -1.33 -4.02
C GLU A 19 10.65 -1.25 -3.38
N ASP A 20 11.07 -2.28 -2.63
CA ASP A 20 12.41 -2.37 -2.06
C ASP A 20 13.48 -2.48 -3.14
N LEU A 21 13.27 -3.32 -4.16
CA LEU A 21 14.20 -3.43 -5.31
C LEU A 21 14.31 -2.10 -6.08
N LEU A 22 13.23 -1.33 -6.16
CA LEU A 22 13.19 -0.03 -6.83
C LEU A 22 13.96 1.07 -6.10
N LYS A 23 14.21 0.94 -4.79
CA LYS A 23 15.03 1.92 -4.05
C LYS A 23 16.48 1.94 -4.52
N GLU A 24 16.96 0.82 -5.04
CA GLU A 24 18.35 0.63 -5.47
C GLU A 24 18.51 0.79 -6.99
N ASN A 25 17.41 0.74 -7.76
CA ASN A 25 17.45 0.73 -9.22
C ASN A 25 16.14 1.25 -9.85
N ASP A 26 16.24 2.23 -10.74
CA ASP A 26 15.12 2.72 -11.54
C ASP A 26 14.81 1.77 -12.72
N ASN A 27 14.11 0.68 -12.40
CA ASN A 27 13.62 -0.27 -13.40
C ASN A 27 12.17 0.03 -13.78
N ILE A 28 11.95 0.54 -14.99
CA ILE A 28 10.62 0.92 -15.51
C ILE A 28 9.61 -0.23 -15.51
N HIS A 29 10.05 -1.48 -15.71
CA HIS A 29 9.15 -2.63 -15.71
C HIS A 29 8.64 -2.94 -14.30
N LEU A 30 9.51 -2.82 -13.30
CA LEU A 30 9.11 -3.01 -11.90
C LEU A 30 8.21 -1.86 -11.43
N GLN A 31 8.49 -0.62 -11.85
CA GLN A 31 7.61 0.53 -11.59
C GLN A 31 6.21 0.30 -12.17
N ASN A 32 6.13 -0.18 -13.41
CA ASN A 32 4.85 -0.52 -14.04
C ASN A 32 4.12 -1.64 -13.28
N ALA A 33 4.83 -2.68 -12.85
CA ALA A 33 4.24 -3.75 -12.05
C ALA A 33 3.66 -3.25 -10.72
N VAL A 34 4.41 -2.42 -9.99
CA VAL A 34 3.92 -1.78 -8.74
C VAL A 34 2.70 -0.90 -9.01
N SER A 35 2.70 -0.15 -10.12
CA SER A 35 1.56 0.68 -10.53
C SER A 35 0.30 -0.15 -10.79
N GLU A 36 0.41 -1.27 -11.51
CA GLU A 36 -0.72 -2.16 -11.75
C GLU A 36 -1.21 -2.85 -10.47
N ILE A 37 -0.31 -3.27 -9.58
CA ILE A 37 -0.70 -3.81 -8.27
C ILE A 37 -1.46 -2.75 -7.46
N ASN A 38 -1.01 -1.50 -7.46
CA ASN A 38 -1.72 -0.41 -6.78
C ASN A 38 -3.12 -0.19 -7.34
N LYS A 39 -3.31 -0.27 -8.66
CA LYS A 39 -4.64 -0.18 -9.29
C LYS A 39 -5.53 -1.34 -8.85
N TYR A 40 -5.00 -2.56 -8.89
CA TYR A 40 -5.71 -3.75 -8.43
C TYR A 40 -6.16 -3.62 -6.97
N LEU A 41 -5.24 -3.28 -6.06
CA LEU A 41 -5.55 -3.11 -4.64
C LEU A 41 -6.58 -2.00 -4.39
N LYS A 42 -6.58 -0.94 -5.20
CA LYS A 42 -7.57 0.14 -5.09
C LYS A 42 -8.99 -0.36 -5.44
N LEU A 43 -9.13 -1.29 -6.38
CA LEU A 43 -10.41 -1.80 -6.87
C LEU A 43 -10.92 -2.98 -6.05
N GLU A 44 -10.05 -3.93 -5.72
CA GLU A 44 -10.44 -5.23 -5.14
C GLU A 44 -10.33 -5.29 -3.62
N CYS A 45 -9.54 -4.41 -2.98
CA CYS A 45 -9.50 -4.37 -1.53
C CYS A 45 -10.82 -3.82 -0.98
N LEU A 46 -11.43 -4.57 -0.06
CA LEU A 46 -12.55 -4.09 0.76
C LEU A 46 -12.01 -3.13 1.83
N HIS A 47 -11.63 -1.92 1.41
CA HIS A 47 -10.86 -0.99 2.20
C HIS A 47 -11.43 -0.76 3.60
N ASN A 48 -10.67 -1.14 4.62
CA ASN A 48 -10.95 -0.75 5.99
C ASN A 48 -10.20 0.55 6.30
N LYS A 49 -10.85 1.67 5.99
CA LYS A 49 -10.30 3.02 6.18
C LYS A 49 -10.17 3.35 7.66
N VAL A 50 -8.94 3.68 8.05
CA VAL A 50 -8.58 4.13 9.38
C VAL A 50 -8.06 5.56 9.25
N ARG A 51 -8.54 6.42 10.14
CA ARG A 51 -8.02 7.77 10.29
C ARG A 51 -7.05 7.78 11.46
N ASP A 52 -5.87 8.30 11.23
CA ASP A 52 -4.81 8.42 12.23
C ASP A 52 -4.15 9.80 12.15
N TYR A 53 -3.27 10.10 13.08
CA TYR A 53 -2.48 11.32 13.10
C TYR A 53 -1.01 10.94 13.13
N ILE A 54 -0.24 11.40 12.14
CA ILE A 54 1.21 11.23 12.15
C ILE A 54 1.86 12.52 12.63
N ASP A 55 2.75 12.38 13.60
CA ASP A 55 3.59 13.47 14.07
C ASP A 55 4.65 13.76 13.00
N ILE A 56 4.62 14.96 12.42
CA ILE A 56 5.68 15.42 11.52
C ILE A 56 6.82 16.00 12.36
N ASN A 57 6.47 16.66 13.46
CA ASN A 57 7.39 17.17 14.47
C ASN A 57 6.67 17.21 15.83
N PRO A 58 7.38 17.47 16.95
CA PRO A 58 6.81 17.42 18.30
C PRO A 58 5.63 18.38 18.54
N GLU A 59 5.46 19.40 17.70
CA GLU A 59 4.46 20.44 17.85
C GLU A 59 3.33 20.33 16.82
N ALA A 60 3.44 19.43 15.84
CA ALA A 60 2.51 19.34 14.71
C ALA A 60 2.29 17.89 14.25
N SER A 61 1.02 17.48 14.33
CA SER A 61 0.51 16.24 13.74
C SER A 61 -0.35 16.56 12.51
N ILE A 62 -0.29 15.73 11.48
CA ILE A 62 -1.26 15.78 10.37
C ILE A 62 -2.20 14.58 10.40
N PRO A 63 -3.49 14.78 10.11
CA PRO A 63 -4.40 13.66 9.91
C PRO A 63 -4.01 12.93 8.63
N ILE A 64 -3.99 11.61 8.69
CA ILE A 64 -3.89 10.73 7.53
C ILE A 64 -5.10 9.79 7.51
N GLU A 65 -5.53 9.40 6.32
CA GLU A 65 -6.49 8.33 6.12
C GLU A 65 -5.83 7.23 5.29
N TYR A 66 -5.84 6.01 5.80
CA TYR A 66 -5.26 4.87 5.11
C TYR A 66 -6.07 3.60 5.30
N CYS A 67 -5.95 2.66 4.38
CA CYS A 67 -6.52 1.33 4.52
C CYS A 67 -5.64 0.48 5.43
N SER A 68 -6.20 -0.06 6.53
CA SER A 68 -5.47 -0.97 7.43
C SER A 68 -5.17 -2.35 6.84
N ILE A 69 -5.77 -2.69 5.69
CA ILE A 69 -5.55 -3.96 4.98
C ILE A 69 -4.45 -3.79 3.94
N CYS A 70 -4.65 -2.90 2.95
CA CYS A 70 -3.75 -2.75 1.81
C CYS A 70 -2.77 -1.57 1.91
N PHE A 71 -2.86 -0.79 2.99
CA PHE A 71 -1.97 0.35 3.26
C PHE A 71 -2.03 1.48 2.22
N THR A 72 -3.06 1.51 1.37
CA THR A 72 -3.33 2.65 0.49
C THR A 72 -3.77 3.85 1.31
N THR A 73 -3.16 5.01 1.08
CA THR A 73 -3.56 6.31 1.64
C THR A 73 -4.60 7.00 0.75
N PHE A 74 -5.50 7.78 1.34
CA PHE A 74 -6.59 8.50 0.64
C PHE A 74 -6.51 10.01 0.80
#